data_AF-A0A644YF11-F1
#
_entry.id   AF-A0A644YF11-F1
#
_cell.length_a   1.000
_cell.length_b   1.000
_cell.length_c   1.000
_cell.angle_alpha   90.00
_cell.angle_beta   90.00
_cell.angle_gamma   90.00
#
_symmetry.space_group_name_H-M   'P 1'
#
loop_
_entity.id
_entity.type
_entity.pdbx_description
1 polymer ?
#
loop_
_entity_poly.entity_id
_entity_poly.type
_entity_poly.pdbx_seq_one_letter_code
_entity_poly.pdbx_strand_id
1 'polypeptide(L)'
;MTMHYLCTMKTMLPEKFYLQNDVVKTAKQLIGKVLVTKINGIRTSGIITETEAYAGETDRASHAFGGRRTKRTETMYLRGGVAYVYLCYGLHSLFNVVTNKAETPHAVLIRAIEPLEGIDEMNRRLAAARMKAGGVGPAKVSAALGITLQLDKAALNSETICIEDHEIKISPRKIIAGPRIGVDYAGEDAKLPYRFFIQAQYTSHLFDRFYPAVHTSPPLCKTAGLKVRAGRVQDNTILLMNDKNREL
;
A
#
# COMPACT_ATOMS: atom_id res chain seq x y z
N MET A 1 -0.87 18.64 32.03
CA MET A 1 -0.54 18.75 30.59
C MET A 1 -1.19 17.57 29.91
N THR A 2 -2.43 17.73 29.45
CA THR A 2 -3.24 16.68 28.85
C THR A 2 -2.65 16.35 27.48
N MET A 3 -2.09 15.15 27.30
CA MET A 3 -1.75 14.64 25.98
C MET A 3 -3.05 14.50 25.20
N HIS A 4 -3.33 15.44 24.31
CA HIS A 4 -4.32 15.26 23.26
C HIS A 4 -3.80 14.13 22.36
N TYR A 5 -4.30 12.92 22.56
CA TYR A 5 -4.28 11.90 21.53
C TYR A 5 -5.08 12.49 20.36
N LEU A 6 -4.38 12.99 19.34
CA LEU A 6 -4.98 13.26 18.05
C LEU A 6 -5.47 11.91 17.53
N CYS A 7 -6.74 11.60 17.79
CA CYS A 7 -7.46 10.58 17.05
C CYS A 7 -7.41 11.03 15.60
N THR A 8 -6.43 10.52 14.84
CA THR A 8 -6.28 10.82 13.41
C THR A 8 -7.60 10.48 12.73
N MET A 9 -8.32 11.50 12.28
CA MET A 9 -9.55 11.28 11.52
C MET A 9 -9.19 10.52 10.26
N LYS A 10 -9.69 9.29 10.13
CA LYS A 10 -9.52 8.46 8.94
C LYS A 10 -10.66 8.77 8.00
N THR A 11 -10.43 9.66 7.03
CA THR A 11 -11.45 9.99 6.02
C THR A 11 -11.03 9.46 4.67
N MET A 12 -11.93 8.80 3.95
CA MET A 12 -11.69 8.46 2.55
C MET A 12 -11.40 9.73 1.74
N LEU A 13 -10.51 9.64 0.76
CA LEU A 13 -10.27 10.75 -0.14
C LEU A 13 -11.56 11.11 -0.91
N PRO A 14 -11.92 12.39 -1.00
CA PRO A 14 -13.14 12.81 -1.66
C PRO A 14 -13.03 12.65 -3.18
N GLU A 15 -14.15 12.43 -3.87
CA GLU A 15 -14.17 12.25 -5.34
C GLU A 15 -13.40 13.35 -6.08
N LYS A 16 -13.55 14.61 -5.66
CA LYS A 16 -12.85 15.77 -6.22
C LYS A 16 -11.32 15.62 -6.28
N PHE A 17 -10.74 14.81 -5.38
CA PHE A 17 -9.30 14.52 -5.38
C PHE A 17 -8.90 13.78 -6.65
N TYR A 18 -9.70 12.77 -7.04
CA TYR A 18 -9.40 11.93 -8.20
C TYR A 18 -9.71 12.63 -9.52
N LEU A 19 -10.57 13.65 -9.53
CA LEU A 19 -10.96 14.38 -10.74
C LEU A 19 -10.00 15.51 -11.13
N GLN A 20 -8.87 15.64 -10.44
CA GLN A 20 -7.84 16.61 -10.81
C GLN A 20 -7.29 16.32 -12.22
N ASN A 21 -7.05 17.37 -12.99
CA ASN A 21 -6.57 17.28 -14.38
C ASN A 21 -5.05 17.05 -14.50
N ASP A 22 -4.30 17.38 -13.45
CA ASP A 22 -2.85 17.20 -13.38
C ASP A 22 -2.51 15.89 -12.65
N VAL A 23 -2.15 14.87 -13.43
CA VAL A 23 -1.75 13.55 -12.91
C VAL A 23 -0.43 13.59 -12.16
N VAL A 24 0.47 14.50 -12.53
CA VAL A 24 1.79 14.67 -11.90
C VAL A 24 1.61 15.23 -10.48
N LYS A 25 0.78 16.26 -10.34
CA LYS A 25 0.36 16.79 -9.03
C LYS A 25 -0.37 15.72 -8.21
N THR A 26 -1.28 14.97 -8.83
CA THR A 26 -2.05 13.93 -8.13
C THR A 26 -1.14 12.82 -7.60
N ALA A 27 -0.18 12.35 -8.41
CA ALA A 27 0.81 11.36 -8.01
C ALA A 27 1.65 11.83 -6.81
N LYS A 28 2.05 13.11 -6.81
CA LYS A 28 2.77 13.72 -5.69
C LYS A 28 1.91 13.83 -4.43
N GLN A 29 0.62 14.18 -4.57
CA GLN A 29 -0.30 14.32 -3.43
C GLN A 29 -0.73 12.99 -2.80
N LEU A 30 -0.62 11.88 -3.55
CA LEU A 30 -0.85 10.54 -3.03
C LEU A 30 0.24 10.08 -2.05
N ILE A 31 1.44 10.67 -2.09
CA ILE A 31 2.50 10.38 -1.13
C ILE A 31 2.02 10.77 0.29
N GLY A 32 2.10 9.81 1.22
CA GLY A 32 1.62 9.97 2.59
C GLY A 32 0.14 9.64 2.80
N LYS A 33 -0.62 9.35 1.75
CA LYS A 33 -1.99 8.79 1.88
C LYS A 33 -1.91 7.30 2.18
N VAL A 34 -2.99 6.73 2.69
CA VAL A 34 -3.01 5.31 3.10
C VAL A 34 -3.86 4.51 2.15
N LEU A 35 -3.24 3.54 1.47
CA LEU A 35 -3.94 2.56 0.65
C LEU A 35 -4.44 1.43 1.55
N VAL A 36 -5.70 1.11 1.42
CA VAL A 36 -6.43 0.21 2.32
C VAL A 36 -7.15 -0.85 1.50
N THR A 37 -7.10 -2.09 1.98
CA THR A 37 -7.92 -3.18 1.46
C THR A 37 -8.58 -3.96 2.59
N LYS A 38 -9.76 -4.51 2.34
CA LYS A 38 -10.43 -5.48 3.19
C LYS A 38 -10.77 -6.71 2.37
N ILE A 39 -9.91 -7.72 2.44
CA ILE A 39 -10.02 -8.96 1.65
C ILE A 39 -10.33 -10.11 2.60
N ASN A 40 -11.40 -10.86 2.32
CA ASN A 40 -11.88 -11.97 3.17
C ASN A 40 -12.08 -11.55 4.64
N GLY A 41 -12.59 -10.34 4.85
CA GLY A 41 -12.79 -9.76 6.18
C GLY A 41 -11.52 -9.21 6.85
N ILE A 42 -10.33 -9.46 6.29
CA ILE A 42 -9.06 -9.02 6.86
C ILE A 42 -8.67 -7.67 6.27
N ARG A 43 -8.55 -6.67 7.14
CA ARG A 43 -8.10 -5.33 6.78
C ARG A 43 -6.57 -5.27 6.74
N THR A 44 -6.03 -4.74 5.66
CA THR A 44 -4.59 -4.47 5.50
C THR A 44 -4.41 -3.07 4.93
N SER A 45 -3.42 -2.33 5.40
CA SER A 45 -3.16 -0.97 4.91
C SER A 45 -1.68 -0.58 4.94
N GLY A 46 -1.31 0.38 4.10
CA GLY A 46 0.04 0.96 4.11
C GLY A 46 0.07 2.38 3.58
N ILE A 47 1.01 3.17 4.12
CA ILE A 47 1.25 4.55 3.71
C ILE A 47 1.93 4.51 2.34
N ILE A 48 1.40 5.21 1.35
CA ILE A 48 1.97 5.31 0.00
C ILE A 48 3.28 6.11 0.06
N THR A 49 4.39 5.49 -0.33
CA THR A 49 5.74 6.06 -0.24
C THR A 49 6.40 6.27 -1.59
N GLU A 50 5.89 5.65 -2.65
CA GLU A 50 6.36 5.84 -4.03
C GLU A 50 5.21 5.71 -5.04
N THR A 51 5.16 6.64 -5.99
CA THR A 51 4.16 6.70 -7.06
C THR A 51 4.80 7.02 -8.42
N GLU A 52 4.15 6.64 -9.52
CA GLU A 52 4.48 7.09 -10.88
C GLU A 52 3.25 7.65 -11.59
N ALA A 53 3.39 8.81 -12.22
CA ALA A 53 2.37 9.43 -13.04
C ALA A 53 2.44 8.94 -14.49
N TYR A 54 1.26 8.71 -15.09
CA TYR A 54 1.09 8.39 -16.50
C TYR A 54 0.06 9.33 -17.13
N ALA A 55 0.51 10.20 -18.03
CA ALA A 55 -0.29 11.26 -18.64
C ALA A 55 -1.04 10.80 -19.91
N GLY A 56 -1.57 9.57 -19.86
CA GLY A 56 -2.52 9.08 -20.86
C GLY A 56 -1.99 9.10 -22.30
N GLU A 57 -2.73 9.76 -23.19
CA GLU A 57 -2.52 9.71 -24.63
C GLU A 57 -1.22 10.38 -25.08
N THR A 58 -0.74 11.36 -24.32
CA THR A 58 0.45 12.17 -24.66
C THR A 58 1.75 11.60 -24.09
N ASP A 59 1.69 10.47 -23.40
CA ASP A 59 2.82 9.90 -22.66
C ASP A 59 3.20 8.53 -23.21
N ARG A 60 4.35 8.42 -23.86
CA ARG A 60 4.86 7.20 -24.52
C ARG A 60 5.05 6.03 -23.54
N ALA A 61 5.17 6.29 -22.24
CA ALA A 61 5.26 5.25 -21.22
C ALA A 61 3.88 4.76 -20.75
N SER A 62 2.80 5.46 -21.10
CA SER A 62 1.43 5.10 -20.74
C SER A 62 0.91 3.97 -21.62
N HIS A 63 0.12 3.07 -21.02
CA HIS A 63 -0.61 2.07 -21.81
C HIS A 63 -1.64 2.69 -22.75
N ALA A 64 -2.10 3.91 -22.47
CA ALA A 64 -3.05 4.65 -23.29
C ALA A 64 -2.39 5.58 -24.34
N PHE A 65 -1.06 5.53 -24.49
CA PHE A 65 -0.33 6.35 -25.45
C PHE A 65 -0.97 6.31 -26.85
N GLY A 66 -1.13 7.48 -27.48
CA GLY A 66 -1.75 7.62 -28.80
C GLY A 66 -3.24 7.27 -28.84
N GLY A 67 -3.96 7.41 -27.71
CA GLY A 67 -5.40 7.10 -27.64
C GLY A 67 -5.69 5.59 -27.65
N ARG A 68 -4.72 4.75 -27.24
CA ARG A 68 -4.86 3.30 -27.34
C ARG A 68 -5.96 2.75 -26.42
N ARG A 69 -7.00 2.16 -27.02
CA ARG A 69 -8.07 1.44 -26.33
C ARG A 69 -8.01 -0.05 -26.58
N THR A 70 -8.07 -0.81 -25.49
CA THR A 70 -8.08 -2.28 -25.45
C THR A 70 -8.91 -2.69 -24.24
N LYS A 71 -9.34 -3.95 -24.15
CA LYS A 71 -10.02 -4.45 -22.93
C LYS A 71 -9.26 -4.12 -21.64
N ARG A 72 -7.92 -4.10 -21.70
CA ARG A 72 -7.04 -3.76 -20.58
C ARG A 72 -7.00 -2.26 -20.30
N THR A 73 -6.90 -1.41 -21.32
CA THR A 73 -6.71 0.04 -21.15
C THR A 73 -8.01 0.80 -21.00
N GLU A 74 -9.15 0.17 -21.31
CA GLU A 74 -10.48 0.76 -21.18
C GLU A 74 -10.76 1.30 -19.76
N THR A 75 -10.24 0.61 -18.73
CA THR A 75 -10.38 1.07 -17.34
C THR A 75 -9.76 2.44 -17.12
N MET A 76 -8.68 2.80 -17.83
CA MET A 76 -8.05 4.11 -17.71
C MET A 76 -8.97 5.24 -18.22
N TYR A 77 -9.87 4.95 -19.16
CA TYR A 77 -10.81 5.95 -19.72
C TYR A 77 -12.05 6.14 -18.84
N LEU A 78 -12.21 5.35 -17.78
CA LEU A 78 -13.27 5.59 -16.81
C LEU A 78 -13.03 6.89 -16.04
N ARG A 79 -14.10 7.38 -15.40
CA ARG A 79 -14.00 8.54 -14.50
C ARG A 79 -13.03 8.23 -13.35
N GLY A 80 -12.22 9.21 -12.98
CA GLY A 80 -11.26 9.09 -11.88
C GLY A 80 -11.90 8.65 -10.56
N GLY A 81 -11.13 7.92 -9.75
CA GLY A 81 -11.59 7.32 -8.50
C GLY A 81 -11.84 5.81 -8.60
N VAL A 82 -11.35 5.17 -9.65
CA VAL A 82 -11.40 3.71 -9.81
C VAL A 82 -9.99 3.11 -9.87
N ALA A 83 -9.89 1.86 -9.44
CA ALA A 83 -8.70 1.05 -9.56
C ALA A 83 -8.50 0.62 -11.02
N TYR A 84 -7.29 0.81 -11.54
CA TYR A 84 -6.84 0.16 -12.76
C TYR A 84 -5.80 -0.90 -12.40
N VAL A 85 -6.18 -2.17 -12.56
CA VAL A 85 -5.33 -3.32 -12.21
C VAL A 85 -5.04 -4.13 -13.46
N TYR A 86 -3.77 -4.42 -13.71
CA TYR A 86 -3.36 -5.27 -14.82
C TYR A 86 -2.26 -6.25 -14.42
N LEU A 87 -2.13 -7.34 -15.18
CA LEU A 87 -1.04 -8.30 -15.00
C LEU A 87 0.20 -7.88 -15.79
N CYS A 88 1.31 -7.68 -15.10
CA CYS A 88 2.64 -7.54 -15.68
C CYS A 88 3.24 -8.93 -15.93
N TYR A 89 3.67 -9.18 -17.16
CA TYR A 89 4.17 -10.47 -17.64
C TYR A 89 3.25 -11.66 -17.32
N GLY A 90 1.93 -11.43 -17.20
CA GLY A 90 0.95 -12.46 -16.86
C GLY A 90 0.96 -12.97 -15.43
N LEU A 91 1.87 -12.48 -14.58
CA LEU A 91 2.12 -13.06 -13.25
C LEU A 91 1.74 -12.12 -12.09
N HIS A 92 2.06 -10.84 -12.21
CA HIS A 92 1.97 -9.91 -11.09
C HIS A 92 0.93 -8.82 -11.35
N SER A 93 0.01 -8.62 -10.41
CA SER A 93 -0.95 -7.51 -10.47
C SER A 93 -0.24 -6.20 -10.15
N LEU A 94 -0.43 -5.18 -10.98
CA LEU A 94 0.02 -3.80 -10.75
C LEU A 94 -1.20 -2.92 -10.56
N PHE A 95 -1.22 -2.17 -9.46
CA PHE A 95 -2.34 -1.33 -9.05
C PHE A 95 -2.11 0.14 -9.38
N ASN A 96 -3.08 0.74 -10.07
CA ASN A 96 -3.06 2.15 -10.44
C ASN A 96 -4.36 2.82 -9.98
N VAL A 97 -4.27 4.12 -9.71
CA VAL A 97 -5.38 5.01 -9.42
C VAL A 97 -5.73 5.76 -10.70
N VAL A 98 -6.92 5.54 -11.26
CA VAL A 98 -7.42 6.35 -12.37
C VAL A 98 -7.80 7.73 -11.87
N THR A 99 -7.42 8.74 -12.63
CA THR A 99 -7.62 10.16 -12.29
C THR A 99 -8.25 10.90 -13.47
N ASN A 100 -8.59 12.17 -13.26
CA ASN A 100 -9.22 13.04 -14.25
C ASN A 100 -10.70 12.70 -14.53
N LYS A 101 -11.33 13.48 -15.40
CA LYS A 101 -12.66 13.17 -15.94
C LYS A 101 -12.62 11.92 -16.84
N ALA A 102 -13.78 11.32 -17.06
CA ALA A 102 -13.91 10.23 -18.03
C ALA A 102 -13.37 10.66 -19.40
N GLU A 103 -12.88 9.67 -20.16
CA GLU A 103 -12.25 9.84 -21.47
C GLU A 103 -10.90 10.57 -21.44
N THR A 104 -10.31 10.82 -20.26
CA THR A 104 -8.94 11.32 -20.14
C THR A 104 -8.10 10.30 -19.36
N PRO A 105 -7.31 9.45 -20.02
CA PRO A 105 -6.77 8.22 -19.43
C PRO A 105 -5.52 8.44 -18.56
N HIS A 106 -5.64 9.30 -17.55
CA HIS A 106 -4.57 9.57 -16.60
C HIS A 106 -4.61 8.56 -15.46
N ALA A 107 -3.45 8.02 -15.10
CA ALA A 107 -3.35 7.09 -13.99
C ALA A 107 -2.08 7.30 -13.16
N VAL A 108 -2.14 6.90 -11.89
CA VAL A 108 -1.00 6.88 -10.98
C VAL A 108 -0.73 5.45 -10.53
N LEU A 109 0.44 4.90 -10.85
CA LEU A 109 0.89 3.61 -10.34
C LEU A 109 1.36 3.77 -8.88
N ILE A 110 0.92 2.88 -8.00
CA ILE A 110 1.45 2.79 -6.63
C ILE A 110 2.59 1.77 -6.63
N ARG A 111 3.79 2.24 -6.29
CA ARG A 111 5.01 1.43 -6.36
C ARG A 111 5.51 0.94 -5.03
N ALA A 112 5.33 1.75 -3.99
CA ALA A 112 5.74 1.36 -2.67
C ALA A 112 4.77 1.83 -1.60
N ILE A 113 4.67 1.02 -0.56
CA ILE A 113 3.99 1.35 0.69
C ILE A 113 4.92 1.07 1.89
N GLU A 114 4.74 1.83 2.95
CA GLU A 114 5.14 1.47 4.31
C GLU A 114 3.97 0.72 4.96
N PRO A 115 4.09 -0.58 5.30
CA PRO A 115 3.02 -1.34 5.95
C PRO A 115 2.55 -0.67 7.25
N LEU A 116 1.23 -0.61 7.46
CA LEU A 116 0.61 0.07 8.58
C LEU A 116 -0.29 -0.84 9.42
N GLU A 117 -1.17 -1.60 8.78
CA GLU A 117 -2.15 -2.47 9.46
C GLU A 117 -2.17 -3.86 8.78
N GLY A 118 -2.33 -4.92 9.58
CA GLY A 118 -2.42 -6.30 9.08
C GLY A 118 -1.11 -6.83 8.50
N ILE A 119 0.03 -6.45 9.09
CA ILE A 119 1.37 -6.77 8.60
C ILE A 119 1.62 -8.29 8.50
N ASP A 120 1.12 -9.08 9.46
CA ASP A 120 1.25 -10.55 9.43
C ASP A 120 0.52 -11.16 8.23
N GLU A 121 -0.67 -10.66 7.94
CA GLU A 121 -1.45 -11.05 6.76
C GLU A 121 -0.70 -10.69 5.47
N MET A 122 -0.16 -9.46 5.38
CA MET A 122 0.66 -9.02 4.26
C MET A 122 1.88 -9.93 4.04
N ASN A 123 2.61 -10.25 5.11
CA ASN A 123 3.79 -11.11 5.06
C ASN A 123 3.44 -12.52 4.60
N ARG A 124 2.32 -13.09 5.07
CA ARG A 124 1.85 -14.39 4.62
C ARG A 124 1.45 -14.38 3.14
N ARG A 125 0.80 -13.31 2.63
CA ARG A 125 0.50 -13.18 1.19
C ARG A 125 1.77 -13.07 0.34
N LEU A 126 2.74 -12.28 0.81
CA LEU A 126 4.05 -12.15 0.14
C LEU A 126 4.79 -13.49 0.10
N ALA A 127 4.82 -14.23 1.21
CA ALA A 127 5.43 -15.56 1.28
C ALA A 127 4.75 -16.55 0.32
N ALA A 128 3.42 -16.56 0.26
CA ALA A 128 2.66 -17.38 -0.69
C ALA A 128 2.99 -17.03 -2.16
N ALA A 129 3.24 -15.75 -2.44
CA ALA A 129 3.71 -15.27 -3.75
C ALA A 129 5.23 -15.42 -3.97
N ARG A 130 5.95 -16.08 -3.05
CA ARG A 130 7.43 -16.24 -3.07
C ARG A 130 8.19 -14.90 -3.16
N MET A 131 7.64 -13.86 -2.54
CA MET A 131 8.23 -12.53 -2.47
C MET A 131 8.81 -12.28 -1.07
N LYS A 132 9.90 -11.51 -1.00
CA LYS A 132 10.45 -11.02 0.28
C LYS A 132 9.47 -10.05 0.93
N ALA A 133 9.45 -10.04 2.27
CA ALA A 133 8.67 -9.12 3.08
C ALA A 133 8.95 -7.64 2.75
N GLY A 134 7.99 -6.77 3.10
CA GLY A 134 8.04 -5.32 2.85
C GLY A 134 7.23 -4.87 1.65
N GLY A 135 7.07 -3.55 1.51
CA GLY A 135 6.18 -2.93 0.52
C GLY A 135 6.86 -2.27 -0.66
N VAL A 136 8.15 -2.55 -0.95
CA VAL A 136 8.91 -1.90 -2.03
C VAL A 136 8.82 -2.70 -3.34
N GLY A 137 8.15 -2.11 -4.34
CA GLY A 137 7.94 -2.65 -5.68
C GLY A 137 6.45 -2.86 -5.96
N PRO A 138 5.95 -2.46 -7.15
CA PRO A 138 4.50 -2.40 -7.39
C PRO A 138 3.81 -3.78 -7.33
N ALA A 139 4.51 -4.84 -7.74
CA ALA A 139 4.03 -6.21 -7.60
C ALA A 139 3.89 -6.64 -6.13
N LYS A 140 4.83 -6.22 -5.26
CA LYS A 140 4.78 -6.51 -3.83
C LYS A 140 3.67 -5.74 -3.14
N VAL A 141 3.44 -4.48 -3.51
CA VAL A 141 2.32 -3.68 -3.00
C VAL A 141 1.00 -4.43 -3.22
N SER A 142 0.74 -4.86 -4.46
CA SER A 142 -0.48 -5.60 -4.77
C SER A 142 -0.56 -6.92 -4.02
N ALA A 143 0.52 -7.72 -3.98
CA ALA A 143 0.55 -9.00 -3.29
C ALA A 143 0.29 -8.84 -1.77
N ALA A 144 0.97 -7.90 -1.12
CA ALA A 144 0.80 -7.60 0.31
C ALA A 144 -0.65 -7.21 0.63
N LEU A 145 -1.24 -6.35 -0.19
CA LEU A 145 -2.61 -5.87 -0.01
C LEU A 145 -3.69 -6.82 -0.58
N GLY A 146 -3.30 -7.97 -1.13
CA GLY A 146 -4.25 -8.90 -1.75
C GLY A 146 -4.98 -8.32 -2.96
N ILE A 147 -4.38 -7.34 -3.64
CA ILE A 147 -4.94 -6.72 -4.85
C ILE A 147 -4.66 -7.65 -6.02
N THR A 148 -5.74 -8.05 -6.67
CA THR A 148 -5.73 -8.93 -7.85
C THR A 148 -6.52 -8.30 -8.99
N LEU A 149 -6.50 -8.93 -10.17
CA LEU A 149 -7.23 -8.46 -11.34
C LEU A 149 -8.75 -8.33 -11.10
N GLN A 150 -9.31 -9.05 -10.13
CA GLN A 150 -10.71 -8.95 -9.72
C GLN A 150 -11.07 -7.57 -9.15
N LEU A 151 -10.09 -6.77 -8.72
CA LEU A 151 -10.30 -5.40 -8.27
C LEU A 151 -10.16 -4.36 -9.39
N ASP A 152 -9.92 -4.77 -10.64
CA ASP A 152 -9.97 -3.83 -11.76
C ASP A 152 -11.37 -3.17 -11.83
N LYS A 153 -11.40 -1.85 -12.02
CA LYS A 153 -12.59 -0.98 -12.01
C LYS A 153 -13.27 -0.80 -10.64
N ALA A 154 -12.74 -1.37 -9.56
CA ALA A 154 -13.29 -1.15 -8.23
C ALA A 154 -13.21 0.34 -7.83
N ALA A 155 -14.26 0.86 -7.21
CA ALA A 155 -14.28 2.23 -6.72
C ALA A 155 -13.35 2.39 -5.51
N LEU A 156 -12.53 3.46 -5.49
CA LEU A 156 -11.52 3.75 -4.46
C LEU A 156 -12.09 4.45 -3.22
N ASN A 157 -13.40 4.37 -3.04
CA ASN A 157 -14.17 4.76 -1.87
C ASN A 157 -15.09 3.61 -1.41
N SER A 158 -14.73 2.37 -1.74
CA SER A 158 -15.50 1.17 -1.37
C SER A 158 -15.00 0.55 -0.06
N GLU A 159 -15.76 -0.38 0.49
CA GLU A 159 -15.32 -1.16 1.65
C GLU A 159 -14.16 -2.12 1.33
N THR A 160 -14.07 -2.59 0.08
CA THR A 160 -13.06 -3.57 -0.35
C THR A 160 -11.70 -2.92 -0.57
N ILE A 161 -11.69 -1.73 -1.19
CA ILE A 161 -10.47 -0.96 -1.47
C ILE A 161 -10.77 0.53 -1.42
N CYS A 162 -9.94 1.26 -0.69
CA CYS A 162 -10.03 2.71 -0.61
C CYS A 162 -8.68 3.37 -0.35
N ILE A 163 -8.63 4.69 -0.52
CA ILE A 163 -7.50 5.51 -0.08
C ILE A 163 -7.99 6.51 0.97
N GLU A 164 -7.34 6.48 2.12
CA GLU A 164 -7.67 7.30 3.28
C GLU A 164 -6.65 8.45 3.44
N ASP A 165 -7.14 9.60 3.88
CA ASP A 165 -6.33 10.69 4.42
C ASP A 165 -6.27 10.54 5.94
N HIS A 166 -5.09 10.25 6.46
CA HIS A 166 -4.80 10.20 7.90
C HIS A 166 -4.09 11.47 8.38
N GLU A 167 -4.11 12.52 7.56
CA GLU A 167 -3.47 13.81 7.79
C GLU A 167 -1.94 13.74 8.01
N ILE A 168 -1.30 12.66 7.53
CA ILE A 168 0.15 12.48 7.57
C ILE A 168 0.80 13.62 6.75
N LYS A 169 1.48 14.53 7.44
CA LYS A 169 2.12 15.68 6.80
C LYS A 169 3.53 15.33 6.36
N ILE A 170 3.70 15.12 5.04
CA ILE A 170 5.00 14.99 4.41
C ILE A 170 5.45 16.37 3.91
N SER A 171 6.61 16.83 4.37
CA SER A 171 7.21 18.06 3.85
C SER A 171 7.50 17.90 2.35
N PRO A 172 7.08 18.85 1.48
CA PRO A 172 7.35 18.77 0.05
C PRO A 172 8.83 18.61 -0.30
N ARG A 173 9.75 19.09 0.56
CA ARG A 173 11.21 18.97 0.36
C ARG A 173 11.71 17.54 0.54
N LYS A 174 10.93 16.66 1.18
CA LYS A 174 11.25 15.24 1.36
C LYS A 174 10.75 14.37 0.20
N ILE A 175 9.92 14.91 -0.68
CA ILE A 175 9.40 14.20 -1.85
C ILE A 175 10.36 14.44 -3.02
N ILE A 176 11.07 13.40 -3.40
CA ILE A 176 12.02 13.42 -4.52
C ILE A 176 11.25 13.11 -5.79
N ALA A 177 11.52 13.89 -6.85
CA ALA A 177 11.03 13.62 -8.19
C ALA A 177 12.17 13.03 -9.05
N GLY A 178 11.86 12.05 -9.90
CA GLY A 178 12.85 11.43 -10.78
C GLY A 178 12.21 10.67 -11.94
N PRO A 179 13.04 10.10 -12.83
CA PRO A 179 12.55 9.29 -13.94
C PRO A 179 11.84 8.04 -13.42
N ARG A 180 10.87 7.57 -14.21
CA ARG A 180 10.11 6.34 -13.96
C ARG A 180 10.98 5.10 -14.18
N ILE A 181 10.59 3.99 -13.57
CA ILE A 181 11.33 2.73 -13.57
C ILE A 181 10.73 1.78 -14.61
N GLY A 182 11.58 1.21 -15.47
CA GLY A 182 11.18 0.18 -16.43
C GLY A 182 10.41 0.72 -17.63
N VAL A 183 10.67 1.96 -18.02
CA VAL A 183 10.01 2.64 -19.15
C VAL A 183 11.00 3.11 -20.22
N ASP A 184 12.19 2.51 -20.30
CA ASP A 184 13.25 2.94 -21.26
C ASP A 184 12.77 2.94 -22.72
N TYR A 185 11.78 2.08 -23.04
CA TYR A 185 11.13 2.03 -24.35
C TYR A 185 10.38 3.33 -24.74
N ALA A 186 10.12 4.23 -23.78
CA ALA A 186 9.34 5.44 -23.98
C ALA A 186 10.15 6.62 -24.55
N GLY A 187 11.47 6.48 -24.76
CA GLY A 187 12.30 7.53 -25.33
C GLY A 187 12.40 8.75 -24.42
N GLU A 188 12.17 9.97 -24.94
CA GLU A 188 12.27 11.20 -24.15
C GLU A 188 11.33 11.21 -22.93
N ASP A 189 10.15 10.59 -23.04
CA ASP A 189 9.20 10.50 -21.93
C ASP A 189 9.71 9.64 -20.77
N ALA A 190 10.68 8.75 -21.01
CA ALA A 190 11.34 7.97 -19.95
C ALA A 190 12.13 8.87 -18.98
N LYS A 191 12.60 10.03 -19.46
CA LYS A 191 13.42 10.99 -18.70
C LYS A 191 12.56 11.95 -17.85
N LEU A 192 11.24 11.99 -18.07
CA LEU A 192 10.34 12.89 -17.35
C LEU A 192 10.35 12.59 -15.85
N PRO A 193 10.34 13.62 -14.98
CA PRO A 193 10.39 13.47 -13.52
C PRO A 193 9.03 13.07 -12.93
N TYR A 194 8.43 12.01 -13.46
CA TYR A 194 7.06 11.58 -13.16
C TYR A 194 6.99 10.50 -12.07
N ARG A 195 8.13 10.13 -11.46
CA ARG A 195 8.18 9.28 -10.28
C ARG A 195 8.40 10.12 -9.03
N PHE A 196 7.59 9.89 -8.00
CA PHE A 196 7.69 10.58 -6.71
C PHE A 196 7.93 9.58 -5.60
N PHE A 197 8.89 9.85 -4.72
CA PHE A 197 9.17 8.98 -3.58
C PHE A 197 9.74 9.74 -2.39
N ILE A 198 9.59 9.15 -1.21
CA ILE A 198 10.32 9.57 0.00
C ILE A 198 11.40 8.55 0.32
N GLN A 199 12.55 9.03 0.81
CA GLN A 199 13.62 8.12 1.23
C GLN A 199 13.20 7.35 2.49
N ALA A 200 13.64 6.09 2.61
CA ALA A 200 13.23 5.17 3.66
C ALA A 200 13.51 5.67 5.08
N GLN A 201 14.55 6.48 5.30
CA GLN A 201 14.81 7.05 6.63
C GLN A 201 13.73 8.03 7.11
N TYR A 202 12.83 8.45 6.21
CA TYR A 202 11.69 9.30 6.57
C TYR A 202 10.41 8.50 6.87
N THR A 203 10.39 7.17 6.68
CA THR A 203 9.19 6.35 6.92
C THR A 203 9.14 5.74 8.32
N SER A 204 10.28 5.31 8.87
CA SER A 204 10.39 4.74 10.22
C SER A 204 9.80 5.67 11.30
N HIS A 205 10.11 6.97 11.24
CA HIS A 205 9.59 7.95 12.18
C HIS A 205 8.12 8.35 11.94
N LEU A 206 7.54 8.09 10.76
CA LEU A 206 6.12 8.39 10.50
C LEU A 206 5.22 7.38 11.21
N PHE A 207 5.63 6.11 11.21
CA PHE A 207 4.94 5.06 11.95
C PHE A 207 4.93 5.37 13.45
N ASP A 208 6.10 5.60 14.05
CA ASP A 208 6.22 5.89 15.49
C ASP A 208 5.50 7.18 15.92
N ARG A 209 5.41 8.18 15.04
CA ARG A 209 4.84 9.50 15.36
C ARG A 209 3.33 9.57 15.22
N PHE A 210 2.76 8.93 14.20
CA PHE A 210 1.31 8.95 13.95
C PHE A 210 0.60 7.72 14.52
N TYR A 211 1.35 6.64 14.80
CA TYR A 211 0.88 5.43 15.46
C TYR A 211 1.81 5.02 16.62
N PRO A 212 2.10 5.92 17.58
CA PRO A 212 2.81 5.52 18.79
C PRO A 212 1.95 4.49 19.54
N ALA A 213 2.48 3.28 19.68
CA ALA A 213 1.87 2.09 20.29
C ALA A 213 0.94 1.24 19.40
N VAL A 214 1.56 0.35 18.61
CA VAL A 214 1.09 -1.04 18.48
C VAL A 214 2.13 -2.04 19.02
N HIS A 215 3.23 -1.54 19.59
CA HIS A 215 4.13 -2.33 20.43
C HIS A 215 3.61 -2.42 21.87
N THR A 216 2.42 -2.97 22.03
CA THR A 216 2.19 -3.77 23.23
C THR A 216 2.19 -5.21 22.75
N SER A 217 3.30 -5.90 23.00
CA SER A 217 3.20 -7.30 23.38
C SER A 217 1.97 -7.47 24.28
N PRO A 218 1.16 -8.53 24.11
CA PRO A 218 0.06 -8.78 25.04
C PRO A 218 0.62 -8.65 26.45
N PRO A 219 -0.09 -7.99 27.39
CA PRO A 219 0.44 -7.79 28.72
C PRO A 219 0.93 -9.15 29.20
N LEU A 220 2.24 -9.25 29.44
CA LEU A 220 2.79 -10.37 30.18
C LEU A 220 1.98 -10.37 31.47
N CYS A 221 1.01 -11.27 31.53
CA CYS A 221 0.35 -11.63 32.77
C CYS A 221 1.52 -11.98 33.69
N LYS A 222 1.81 -11.10 34.64
CA LYS A 222 2.76 -11.39 35.72
C LYS A 222 2.10 -12.48 36.56
N THR A 223 2.14 -13.72 36.09
CA THR A 223 2.08 -14.85 37.00
C THR A 223 3.33 -14.75 37.86
N ALA A 224 3.08 -14.64 39.16
CA ALA A 224 4.09 -14.56 40.18
C ALA A 224 5.13 -15.67 39.98
N GLY A 225 6.40 -15.27 40.01
CA GLY A 225 7.61 -16.08 40.17
C GLY A 225 7.53 -17.54 39.77
N LEU A 226 7.91 -17.87 38.53
CA LEU A 226 8.47 -19.18 38.20
C LEU A 226 9.69 -18.98 37.30
N LYS A 227 10.88 -19.29 37.83
CA LYS A 227 12.12 -19.34 37.04
C LYS A 227 12.07 -20.57 36.15
N VAL A 228 12.01 -20.40 34.84
CA VAL A 228 12.21 -21.49 33.88
C VAL A 228 13.62 -21.37 33.29
N ARG A 229 14.47 -22.38 33.52
CA ARG A 229 15.78 -22.51 32.86
C ARG A 229 15.59 -23.03 31.44
N ALA A 230 16.37 -22.49 30.50
CA ALA A 230 16.38 -22.93 29.11
C ALA A 230 16.85 -24.40 28.98
N GLY A 231 16.00 -25.25 28.39
CA GLY A 231 16.32 -26.61 27.96
C GLY A 231 16.26 -26.71 26.42
N ARG A 232 17.17 -27.48 25.83
CA ARG A 232 17.30 -27.67 24.37
C ARG A 232 16.06 -28.31 23.75
N VAL A 233 15.78 -27.89 22.52
CA VAL A 233 14.75 -28.41 21.62
C VAL A 233 15.13 -29.82 21.14
N GLN A 234 14.22 -30.77 21.34
CA GLN A 234 14.15 -31.99 20.54
C GLN A 234 12.68 -32.45 20.46
N ASP A 235 12.21 -32.58 19.22
CA ASP A 235 11.05 -33.30 18.71
C ASP A 235 9.62 -32.90 19.11
N ASN A 236 8.81 -32.81 18.04
CA ASN A 236 7.37 -32.56 17.99
C ASN A 236 6.59 -33.39 19.03
N THR A 237 5.91 -32.71 19.95
CA THR A 237 4.51 -32.93 20.42
C THR A 237 4.30 -32.10 21.70
N ILE A 238 3.46 -31.06 21.68
CA ILE A 238 3.02 -30.40 22.92
C ILE A 238 1.79 -31.16 23.43
N LEU A 239 2.02 -32.07 24.39
CA LEU A 239 0.98 -32.55 25.30
C LEU A 239 0.95 -31.60 26.50
N LEU A 240 -0.17 -30.88 26.68
CA LEU A 240 -0.45 -30.15 27.90
C LEU A 240 -0.96 -31.15 28.96
N MET A 241 -0.11 -31.54 29.90
CA MET A 241 -0.54 -32.20 31.13
C MET A 241 -0.52 -31.20 32.29
N ASN A 242 -1.66 -31.04 32.96
CA ASN A 242 -1.84 -30.23 34.15
C ASN A 242 -1.47 -31.07 35.38
N ASP A 243 -0.37 -30.73 36.05
CA ASP A 243 -0.04 -31.28 37.37
C ASP A 243 -0.77 -30.50 38.47
N LYS A 244 -1.98 -30.97 38.81
CA LYS A 244 -2.56 -30.80 40.14
C LYS A 244 -3.33 -32.06 40.51
N ASN A 245 -2.69 -32.95 41.27
CA ASN A 245 -3.26 -33.62 42.45
C ASN A 245 -2.33 -34.75 42.95
N ARG A 246 -1.50 -34.42 43.94
CA ARG A 246 -0.91 -35.25 45.01
C ARG A 246 -0.55 -34.24 46.12
N GLU A 247 -0.93 -34.33 47.38
CA GLU A 247 -1.35 -35.44 48.26
C GLU A 247 -2.08 -34.86 49.49
N LEU A 248 -3.13 -35.56 49.93
CA LEU A 248 -3.66 -35.86 51.29
C LEU A 248 -5.18 -36.02 51.25
#